data_AF-A0A3E2H278-F1
#
_entry.id   AF-A0A3E2H278-F1
#
_cell.length_a   1.000
_cell.length_b   1.000
_cell.length_c   1.000
_cell.angle_alpha   90.00
_cell.angle_beta   90.00
_cell.angle_gamma   90.00
#
_symmetry.space_group_name_H-M   'P 1'
#
loop_
_entity.id
_entity.type
_entity.pdbx_description
1 polymer ?
#
loop_
_entity_poly.entity_id
_entity_poly.type
_entity_poly.pdbx_seq_one_letter_code
_entity_poly.pdbx_strand_id
1 'polypeptide(L)'
;MEIGLRAKGHSQRSDQVFTYHVRGCKRRRLQSDPSGISRMQRLDSGQGVFHYTQNIFISSAKLRVFPDFLRPVVQFFIPELRSVWDCNRRAQDILAPILAERVAAEKNRDHKHKKPHDSIEWLRNDTNDPKDKNDPQLRAILQLLIGALSVNTTTQLITNCIFNLATQPEYVQILRQEIEETLREVGGQWTMDSMAQLQKMDSFVKETLRHSGHLTRE
;
A
#
# COMPACT_ATOMS: atom_id res chain seq x y z
N MET A 1 -13.10 -56.51 -1.43
CA MET A 1 -11.76 -56.67 -0.84
C MET A 1 -11.42 -55.33 -0.20
N GLU A 2 -11.36 -55.32 1.12
CA GLU A 2 -11.24 -54.14 1.99
C GLU A 2 -9.89 -53.41 1.84
N ILE A 3 -9.86 -52.07 1.81
CA ILE A 3 -9.72 -51.05 2.89
C ILE A 3 -8.28 -50.90 3.46
N GLY A 4 -7.82 -49.64 3.49
CA GLY A 4 -6.70 -49.14 4.30
C GLY A 4 -6.28 -47.72 3.88
N LEU A 5 -7.12 -46.68 3.96
CA LEU A 5 -7.30 -45.75 5.10
C LEU A 5 -6.01 -45.24 5.77
N ARG A 6 -5.64 -43.97 5.52
CA ARG A 6 -5.60 -42.93 6.58
C ARG A 6 -5.63 -41.51 6.03
N ALA A 7 -6.57 -40.73 6.56
CA ALA A 7 -6.94 -39.38 6.17
C ALA A 7 -6.40 -38.30 7.12
N LYS A 8 -6.33 -37.06 6.59
CA LYS A 8 -6.73 -35.74 7.14
C LYS A 8 -5.73 -34.70 6.62
N GLY A 9 -6.10 -33.62 5.97
CA GLY A 9 -7.39 -33.03 5.68
C GLY A 9 -7.17 -31.52 5.66
N HIS A 10 -7.35 -30.84 4.53
CA HIS A 10 -7.66 -29.41 4.50
C HIS A 10 -8.50 -29.11 3.27
N SER A 11 -9.71 -28.65 3.56
CA SER A 11 -10.75 -28.16 2.68
C SER A 11 -10.21 -27.41 1.47
N GLN A 12 -10.39 -27.99 0.28
CA GLN A 12 -10.39 -27.26 -0.99
C GLN A 12 -11.47 -26.16 -0.90
N ARG A 13 -11.03 -24.91 -0.80
CA ARG A 13 -11.90 -23.75 -1.02
C ARG A 13 -11.31 -22.92 -2.16
N SER A 14 -11.67 -23.36 -3.37
CA SER A 14 -11.90 -22.52 -4.55
C SER A 14 -10.89 -21.39 -4.80
N ASP A 15 -9.88 -21.70 -5.60
CA ASP A 15 -9.20 -20.73 -6.45
C ASP A 15 -10.23 -20.05 -7.36
N GLN A 16 -10.66 -18.85 -7.00
CA GLN A 16 -11.28 -17.91 -7.92
C GLN A 16 -10.45 -16.63 -7.96
N VAL A 17 -9.36 -16.69 -8.73
CA VAL A 17 -8.76 -15.49 -9.31
C VAL A 17 -9.77 -14.95 -10.33
N PHE A 18 -10.63 -14.05 -9.87
CA PHE A 18 -11.63 -13.39 -10.69
C PHE A 18 -10.92 -12.42 -11.65
N THR A 19 -10.60 -12.93 -12.85
CA THR A 19 -10.08 -12.13 -13.96
C THR A 19 -11.22 -11.32 -14.58
N TYR A 20 -11.39 -10.08 -14.14
CA TYR A 20 -12.37 -9.16 -14.73
C TYR A 20 -11.78 -8.45 -15.95
N HIS A 21 -12.26 -8.83 -17.13
CA HIS A 21 -11.93 -8.17 -18.39
C HIS A 21 -12.88 -6.99 -18.62
N VAL A 22 -12.47 -5.78 -18.24
CA VAL A 22 -13.28 -4.56 -18.47
C VAL A 22 -13.16 -4.15 -19.94
N ARG A 23 -14.14 -4.55 -20.77
CA ARG A 23 -14.30 -4.04 -22.13
C ARG A 23 -15.03 -2.70 -22.11
N GLY A 24 -14.45 -1.71 -22.79
CA GLY A 24 -15.19 -0.55 -23.27
C GLY A 24 -14.97 0.74 -22.47
N CYS A 25 -13.82 1.38 -22.62
CA CYS A 25 -13.72 2.83 -22.43
C CYS A 25 -12.74 3.39 -23.49
N LYS A 26 -13.20 4.35 -24.30
CA LYS A 26 -12.44 4.93 -25.42
C LYS A 26 -11.03 5.35 -24.96
N ARG A 27 -9.99 4.73 -25.52
CA ARG A 27 -8.58 5.13 -25.40
C ARG A 27 -8.45 6.58 -25.88
N ARG A 28 -8.35 7.53 -24.96
CA ARG A 28 -7.88 8.88 -25.29
C ARG A 28 -6.35 8.79 -25.40
N ARG A 29 -5.82 9.10 -26.59
CA ARG A 29 -4.37 9.04 -26.89
C ARG A 29 -3.63 9.99 -25.93
N LEU A 30 -2.87 9.43 -25.00
CA LEU A 30 -1.97 10.18 -24.11
C LEU A 30 -0.67 10.45 -24.88
N GLN A 31 -0.43 11.71 -25.21
CA GLN A 31 0.81 12.18 -25.81
C GLN A 31 1.96 12.03 -24.80
N SER A 32 3.11 11.52 -25.28
CA SER A 32 4.28 11.17 -24.50
C SER A 32 5.10 12.40 -24.09
N ASP A 33 4.95 12.83 -22.84
CA ASP A 33 5.80 13.84 -22.19
C ASP A 33 7.02 13.16 -21.49
N PRO A 34 8.27 13.60 -21.72
CA PRO A 34 9.49 12.93 -21.26
C PRO A 34 9.81 13.06 -19.76
N SER A 35 9.05 13.84 -18.99
CA SER A 35 9.34 14.09 -17.57
C SER A 35 8.39 13.29 -16.65
N GLY A 36 8.78 12.07 -16.29
CA GLY A 36 7.99 11.18 -15.42
C GLY A 36 7.64 11.77 -14.04
N ILE A 37 8.43 12.73 -13.57
CA ILE A 37 8.24 13.43 -12.28
C ILE A 37 7.00 14.34 -12.32
N SER A 38 6.80 15.07 -13.42
CA SER A 38 5.62 15.92 -13.63
C SER A 38 4.32 15.12 -13.74
N ARG A 39 4.42 13.83 -14.08
CA ARG A 39 3.29 12.88 -14.15
C ARG A 39 2.84 12.41 -12.76
N MET A 40 3.77 12.29 -11.80
CA MET A 40 3.45 12.08 -10.38
C MET A 40 2.89 13.36 -9.74
N GLN A 41 3.44 14.52 -10.08
CA GLN A 41 3.02 15.81 -9.53
C GLN A 41 1.63 16.29 -10.02
N ARG A 42 1.11 15.75 -11.13
CA ARG A 42 -0.29 15.99 -11.55
C ARG A 42 -1.28 15.03 -10.89
N LEU A 43 -0.80 13.94 -10.27
CA LEU A 43 -1.63 13.08 -9.39
C LEU A 43 -1.88 13.73 -8.03
N ASP A 44 -1.24 14.86 -7.77
CA ASP A 44 -1.33 15.70 -6.58
C ASP A 44 -2.62 16.53 -6.52
N SER A 45 -3.73 16.00 -7.05
CA SER A 45 -5.00 16.15 -6.35
C SER A 45 -4.88 15.26 -5.11
N GLY A 46 -4.14 15.73 -4.09
CA GLY A 46 -3.49 15.00 -2.97
C GLY A 46 -4.40 14.10 -2.11
N GLN A 47 -5.09 13.18 -2.74
CA GLN A 47 -6.26 12.48 -2.23
C GLN A 47 -6.46 11.10 -2.90
N GLY A 48 -5.62 10.71 -3.87
CA GLY A 48 -5.81 9.47 -4.64
C GLY A 48 -5.83 8.18 -3.79
N VAL A 49 -4.77 7.94 -3.01
CA VAL A 49 -4.62 6.71 -2.19
C VAL A 49 -5.54 6.75 -0.97
N PHE A 50 -5.71 7.92 -0.34
CA PHE A 50 -6.62 8.09 0.80
C PHE A 50 -8.07 7.80 0.41
N HIS A 51 -8.58 8.45 -0.66
CA HIS A 51 -9.94 8.19 -1.13
C HIS A 51 -10.11 6.77 -1.67
N TYR A 52 -9.09 6.20 -2.32
CA TYR A 52 -9.10 4.81 -2.73
C TYR A 52 -9.33 3.88 -1.52
N THR A 53 -8.61 4.13 -0.44
CA THR A 53 -8.72 3.37 0.82
C THR A 53 -10.11 3.51 1.43
N GLN A 54 -10.61 4.73 1.58
CA GLN A 54 -11.96 4.98 2.10
C GLN A 54 -13.03 4.28 1.25
N ASN A 55 -12.93 4.40 -0.08
CA ASN A 55 -13.88 3.79 -0.99
C ASN A 55 -13.83 2.27 -0.95
N ILE A 56 -12.67 1.64 -0.74
CA ILE A 56 -12.58 0.19 -0.52
C ILE A 56 -13.33 -0.20 0.75
N PHE A 57 -13.08 0.48 1.87
CA PHE A 57 -13.74 0.13 3.14
C PHE A 57 -15.25 0.33 3.09
N ILE A 58 -15.70 1.46 2.56
CA ILE A 58 -17.13 1.76 2.38
C ILE A 58 -17.78 0.75 1.43
N SER A 59 -17.16 0.48 0.28
CA SER A 59 -17.68 -0.50 -0.69
C SER A 59 -17.74 -1.90 -0.10
N SER A 60 -16.71 -2.32 0.64
CA SER A 60 -16.68 -3.62 1.31
C SER A 60 -17.79 -3.73 2.35
N ALA A 61 -17.99 -2.70 3.18
CA ALA A 61 -19.06 -2.68 4.17
C ALA A 61 -20.44 -2.77 3.52
N LYS A 62 -20.68 -2.00 2.45
CA LYS A 62 -21.93 -2.07 1.67
C LYS A 62 -22.14 -3.44 1.04
N LEU A 63 -21.11 -4.03 0.42
CA LEU A 63 -21.20 -5.34 -0.22
C LEU A 63 -21.45 -6.51 0.75
N ARG A 64 -21.04 -6.39 2.02
CA ARG A 64 -21.31 -7.41 3.05
C ARG A 64 -22.79 -7.53 3.41
N VAL A 65 -23.58 -6.48 3.20
CA VAL A 65 -25.03 -6.50 3.45
C VAL A 65 -25.78 -7.36 2.43
N PHE A 66 -25.21 -7.54 1.24
CA PHE A 66 -25.85 -8.29 0.16
C PHE A 66 -25.34 -9.74 0.09
N PRO A 67 -26.21 -10.73 -0.19
CA PRO A 67 -25.81 -12.11 -0.43
C PRO A 67 -24.94 -12.21 -1.69
N ASP A 68 -24.06 -13.22 -1.73
CA ASP A 68 -23.01 -13.35 -2.76
C ASP A 68 -23.57 -13.30 -4.21
N PHE A 69 -24.75 -13.86 -4.46
CA PHE A 69 -25.37 -13.90 -5.79
C PHE A 69 -25.88 -12.54 -6.30
N LEU A 70 -26.14 -11.57 -5.41
CA LEU A 70 -26.58 -10.22 -5.80
C LEU A 70 -25.40 -9.28 -6.06
N ARG A 71 -24.20 -9.60 -5.58
CA ARG A 71 -23.00 -8.75 -5.74
C ARG A 71 -22.68 -8.37 -7.20
N PRO A 72 -22.81 -9.27 -8.21
CA PRO A 72 -22.55 -8.92 -9.60
C PRO A 72 -23.48 -7.84 -10.15
N VAL A 73 -24.68 -7.68 -9.60
CA VAL A 73 -25.65 -6.67 -10.03
C VAL A 73 -25.50 -5.40 -9.18
N VAL A 74 -25.41 -5.56 -7.86
CA VAL A 74 -25.32 -4.45 -6.91
C VAL A 74 -24.06 -3.61 -7.11
N GLN A 75 -22.96 -4.20 -7.57
CA GLN A 75 -21.72 -3.46 -7.84
C GLN A 75 -21.91 -2.27 -8.79
N PHE A 76 -22.87 -2.33 -9.72
CA PHE A 76 -23.15 -1.24 -10.64
C PHE A 76 -23.82 -0.04 -9.95
N PHE A 77 -24.52 -0.28 -8.84
CA PHE A 77 -25.23 0.75 -8.09
C PHE A 77 -24.40 1.39 -6.97
N ILE A 78 -23.21 0.85 -6.68
CA ILE A 78 -22.30 1.40 -5.66
C ILE A 78 -21.30 2.35 -6.36
N PRO A 79 -21.46 3.68 -6.22
CA PRO A 79 -20.56 4.64 -6.87
C PRO A 79 -19.12 4.53 -6.35
N GLU A 80 -18.91 4.12 -5.10
CA GLU A 80 -17.58 3.95 -4.52
C GLU A 80 -16.78 2.85 -5.24
N LEU A 81 -17.42 1.76 -5.69
CA LEU A 81 -16.74 0.72 -6.47
C LEU A 81 -16.27 1.23 -7.82
N ARG A 82 -17.06 2.10 -8.47
CA ARG A 82 -16.63 2.75 -9.73
C ARG A 82 -15.39 3.60 -9.51
N SER A 83 -15.34 4.35 -8.41
CA SER A 83 -14.16 5.14 -8.05
C SER A 83 -12.93 4.27 -7.79
N VAL A 84 -13.09 3.13 -7.11
CA VAL A 84 -12.02 2.13 -6.92
C VAL A 84 -11.49 1.63 -8.26
N TRP A 85 -12.37 1.27 -9.20
CA TRP A 85 -11.96 0.83 -10.54
C TRP A 85 -11.24 1.93 -11.33
N ASP A 86 -11.69 3.17 -11.23
CA ASP A 86 -11.02 4.31 -11.87
C ASP A 86 -9.64 4.58 -11.29
N CYS A 87 -9.46 4.41 -9.97
CA CYS A 87 -8.15 4.46 -9.34
C CYS A 87 -7.25 3.32 -9.81
N ASN A 88 -7.75 2.08 -9.87
CA ASN A 88 -6.99 0.92 -10.34
C ASN A 88 -6.52 1.11 -11.79
N ARG A 89 -7.41 1.57 -12.67
CA ARG A 89 -7.09 1.85 -14.07
C ARG A 89 -6.00 2.92 -14.20
N ARG A 90 -6.12 4.03 -13.46
CA ARG A 90 -5.10 5.10 -13.48
C ARG A 90 -3.75 4.60 -12.97
N ALA A 91 -3.73 3.85 -11.87
CA ALA A 91 -2.50 3.26 -11.34
C ALA A 91 -1.87 2.27 -12.32
N GLN A 92 -2.68 1.47 -13.03
CA GLN A 92 -2.23 0.60 -14.11
C GLN A 92 -1.60 1.39 -15.25
N ASP A 93 -2.22 2.47 -15.70
CA ASP A 93 -1.71 3.32 -16.79
C ASP A 93 -0.34 3.95 -16.43
N ILE A 94 -0.09 4.21 -15.14
CA ILE A 94 1.19 4.73 -14.64
C ILE A 94 2.25 3.63 -14.54
N LEU A 95 1.88 2.45 -14.02
CA LEU A 95 2.83 1.36 -13.79
C LEU A 95 3.18 0.58 -15.05
N ALA A 96 2.26 0.46 -16.00
CA ALA A 96 2.47 -0.27 -17.25
C ALA A 96 3.76 0.13 -17.99
N PRO A 97 4.05 1.42 -18.26
CA PRO A 97 5.30 1.81 -18.91
C PRO A 97 6.54 1.50 -18.07
N ILE A 98 6.47 1.67 -16.74
CA ILE A 98 7.58 1.39 -15.82
C ILE A 98 7.93 -0.10 -15.84
N LEU A 99 6.92 -0.97 -15.81
CA LEU A 99 7.12 -2.42 -15.89
C LEU A 99 7.69 -2.84 -17.25
N ALA A 100 7.19 -2.24 -18.34
CA ALA A 100 7.70 -2.52 -19.68
C ALA A 100 9.19 -2.14 -19.81
N GLU A 101 9.58 -0.98 -19.27
CA GLU A 101 10.98 -0.53 -19.23
C GLU A 101 11.87 -1.50 -18.43
N ARG A 102 11.42 -1.93 -17.24
CA ARG A 102 12.16 -2.89 -16.42
C ARG A 102 12.33 -4.24 -17.11
N VAL A 103 11.28 -4.76 -17.73
CA VAL A 103 11.35 -6.03 -18.49
C VAL A 103 12.28 -5.91 -19.69
N ALA A 104 12.31 -4.76 -20.37
CA ALA A 104 13.24 -4.51 -21.47
C ALA A 104 14.69 -4.44 -20.98
N ALA A 105 14.94 -3.74 -19.86
CA ALA A 105 16.26 -3.64 -19.26
C ALA A 105 16.83 -5.00 -18.82
N GLU A 106 15.99 -5.89 -18.28
CA GLU A 106 16.39 -7.26 -17.91
C GLU A 106 16.76 -8.13 -19.13
N LYS A 107 16.05 -7.95 -20.26
CA LYS A 107 16.34 -8.70 -21.49
C LYS A 107 17.64 -8.25 -22.13
N ASN A 108 17.98 -6.98 -22.03
CA ASN A 108 19.17 -6.41 -22.66
C ASN A 108 20.49 -6.79 -21.98
N ARG A 109 20.46 -7.55 -20.87
CA ARG A 109 21.61 -8.18 -20.19
C ARG A 109 22.89 -7.32 -20.16
N ASP A 110 22.77 -6.02 -19.97
CA ASP A 110 23.92 -5.25 -19.56
C ASP A 110 24.28 -5.73 -18.16
N HIS A 111 25.45 -6.37 -18.01
CA HIS A 111 25.96 -6.88 -16.73
C HIS A 111 26.10 -5.79 -15.63
N LYS A 112 25.80 -4.53 -15.96
CA LYS A 112 25.75 -3.37 -15.07
C LYS A 112 24.34 -2.95 -14.63
N HIS A 113 23.25 -3.58 -15.11
CA HIS A 113 21.91 -3.17 -14.69
C HIS A 113 21.64 -3.59 -13.24
N LYS A 114 21.82 -2.65 -12.30
CA LYS A 114 21.46 -2.83 -10.89
C LYS A 114 19.95 -2.75 -10.77
N LYS A 115 19.33 -3.84 -10.33
CA LYS A 115 17.89 -3.89 -10.07
C LYS A 115 17.50 -2.81 -9.03
N PRO A 116 16.44 -2.03 -9.27
CA PRO A 116 15.92 -1.09 -8.29
C PRO A 116 15.55 -1.80 -6.99
N HIS A 117 15.87 -1.20 -5.83
CA HIS A 117 15.40 -1.69 -4.54
C HIS A 117 14.16 -0.90 -4.12
N ASP A 118 13.02 -1.23 -4.74
CA ASP A 118 11.73 -0.57 -4.48
C ASP A 118 10.59 -1.59 -4.29
N SER A 119 9.43 -1.10 -3.85
CA SER A 119 8.25 -1.94 -3.57
C SER A 119 7.70 -2.63 -4.81
N ILE A 120 7.83 -2.03 -6.00
CA ILE A 120 7.40 -2.63 -7.27
C ILE A 120 8.27 -3.86 -7.57
N GLU A 121 9.59 -3.75 -7.38
CA GLU A 121 10.52 -4.85 -7.58
C GLU A 121 10.38 -5.93 -6.51
N TRP A 122 10.18 -5.52 -5.25
CA TRP A 122 9.93 -6.44 -4.15
C TRP A 122 8.69 -7.30 -4.43
N LEU A 123 7.56 -6.69 -4.77
CA LEU A 123 6.32 -7.39 -5.13
C LEU A 123 6.52 -8.32 -6.33
N ARG A 124 7.30 -7.90 -7.32
CA ARG A 124 7.58 -8.69 -8.52
C ARG A 124 8.40 -9.94 -8.22
N ASN A 125 9.32 -9.86 -7.26
CA ASN A 125 10.14 -11.00 -6.84
C ASN A 125 9.40 -11.93 -5.88
N ASP A 126 8.45 -11.42 -5.11
CA ASP A 126 7.58 -12.21 -4.22
C ASP A 126 6.51 -13.01 -4.99
N THR A 127 6.22 -12.65 -6.24
CA THR A 127 5.21 -13.36 -7.06
C THR A 127 5.79 -14.58 -7.77
N ASN A 128 5.26 -15.76 -7.41
CA ASN A 128 5.70 -17.05 -7.94
C ASN A 128 5.21 -17.34 -9.37
N ASP A 129 3.99 -16.93 -9.74
CA ASP A 129 3.46 -17.18 -11.08
C ASP A 129 4.10 -16.23 -12.11
N PRO A 130 4.77 -16.74 -13.15
CA PRO A 130 5.37 -15.92 -14.20
C PRO A 130 4.37 -15.01 -14.94
N LYS A 131 3.10 -15.39 -15.03
CA LYS A 131 2.05 -14.60 -15.68
C LYS A 131 1.72 -13.34 -14.86
N ASP A 132 1.63 -13.52 -13.55
CA ASP A 132 1.26 -12.45 -12.62
C ASP A 132 2.43 -11.52 -12.31
N LYS A 133 3.66 -12.03 -12.44
CA LYS A 133 4.91 -11.29 -12.18
C LYS A 133 4.94 -9.93 -12.87
N ASN A 134 4.56 -9.87 -14.14
CA ASN A 134 4.61 -8.65 -14.95
C ASN A 134 3.21 -8.11 -15.31
N ASP A 135 2.14 -8.59 -14.68
CA ASP A 135 0.79 -8.07 -14.94
C ASP A 135 0.64 -6.65 -14.35
N PRO A 136 0.48 -5.61 -15.20
CA PRO A 136 0.37 -4.23 -14.73
C PRO A 136 -0.88 -3.99 -13.89
N GLN A 137 -1.97 -4.74 -14.10
CA GLN A 137 -3.19 -4.58 -13.32
C GLN A 137 -2.98 -5.08 -11.89
N LEU A 138 -2.46 -6.28 -11.72
CA LEU A 138 -2.11 -6.81 -10.41
C LEU A 138 -1.10 -5.92 -9.68
N ARG A 139 -0.04 -5.46 -10.35
CA ARG A 139 0.96 -4.56 -9.74
C ARG A 139 0.34 -3.25 -9.25
N ALA A 140 -0.59 -2.68 -10.02
CA ALA A 140 -1.31 -1.47 -9.64
C ALA A 140 -2.16 -1.66 -8.39
N ILE A 141 -2.93 -2.74 -8.34
CA ILE A 141 -3.76 -3.06 -7.18
C ILE A 141 -2.88 -3.25 -5.94
N LEU A 142 -1.81 -4.03 -6.04
CA LEU A 142 -0.89 -4.29 -4.92
C LEU A 142 -0.19 -3.01 -4.45
N GLN A 143 0.26 -2.15 -5.36
CA GLN A 143 0.89 -0.89 -5.01
C GLN A 143 -0.08 0.06 -4.28
N LEU A 144 -1.32 0.14 -4.76
CA LEU A 144 -2.37 0.93 -4.12
C LEU A 144 -2.72 0.37 -2.73
N LEU A 145 -2.72 -0.95 -2.55
CA LEU A 145 -2.94 -1.60 -1.25
C LEU A 145 -1.80 -1.30 -0.26
N ILE A 146 -0.54 -1.39 -0.68
CA ILE A 146 0.61 -1.03 0.18
C ILE A 146 0.47 0.43 0.63
N GLY A 147 0.17 1.34 -0.30
CA GLY A 147 -0.05 2.76 0.02
C GLY A 147 -1.21 2.97 0.98
N ALA A 148 -2.35 2.32 0.74
CA ALA A 148 -3.55 2.39 1.55
C ALA A 148 -3.31 1.96 3.00
N LEU A 149 -2.62 0.83 3.19
CA LEU A 149 -2.31 0.30 4.51
C LEU A 149 -1.31 1.19 5.25
N SER A 150 -0.29 1.68 4.54
CA SER A 150 0.78 2.52 5.12
C SER A 150 0.26 3.86 5.63
N VAL A 151 -0.64 4.52 4.88
CA VAL A 151 -1.20 5.82 5.27
C VAL A 151 -2.05 5.70 6.54
N ASN A 152 -2.88 4.67 6.65
CA ASN A 152 -3.78 4.53 7.79
C ASN A 152 -3.05 4.26 9.10
N THR A 153 -2.08 3.34 9.10
CA THR A 153 -1.37 2.96 10.33
C THR A 153 -0.50 4.09 10.84
N THR A 154 0.20 4.81 9.96
CA THR A 154 1.00 5.99 10.32
C THR A 154 0.14 7.13 10.84
N THR A 155 -0.99 7.43 10.18
CA THR A 155 -1.93 8.47 10.63
C THR A 155 -2.48 8.17 12.02
N GLN A 156 -2.89 6.91 12.27
CA GLN A 156 -3.37 6.49 13.59
C GLN A 156 -2.28 6.60 14.65
N LEU A 157 -1.06 6.12 14.36
CA LEU A 157 0.07 6.23 15.28
C LEU A 157 0.37 7.68 15.66
N ILE A 158 0.52 8.56 14.67
CA ILE A 158 0.83 9.97 14.91
C ILE A 158 -0.28 10.64 15.72
N THR A 159 -1.54 10.33 15.39
CA THR A 159 -2.70 10.84 16.13
C THR A 159 -2.63 10.42 17.60
N ASN A 160 -2.37 9.15 17.87
CA ASN A 160 -2.24 8.63 19.24
C ASN A 160 -1.04 9.25 19.98
N CYS A 161 0.10 9.46 19.32
CA CYS A 161 1.24 10.14 19.91
C CYS A 161 0.86 11.56 20.34
N ILE A 162 0.14 12.31 19.50
CA ILE A 162 -0.31 13.67 19.82
C ILE A 162 -1.27 13.67 21.01
N PHE A 163 -2.23 12.75 21.04
CA PHE A 163 -3.14 12.62 22.17
C PHE A 163 -2.41 12.27 23.47
N ASN A 164 -1.46 11.33 23.42
CA ASN A 164 -0.65 10.97 24.58
C ASN A 164 0.18 12.16 25.10
N LEU A 165 0.81 12.93 24.20
CA LEU A 165 1.54 14.15 24.57
C LEU A 165 0.63 15.22 25.16
N ALA A 166 -0.61 15.33 24.68
CA ALA A 166 -1.58 16.26 25.25
C ALA A 166 -2.01 15.87 26.67
N THR A 167 -2.05 14.56 26.97
CA THR A 167 -2.39 14.05 28.31
C THR A 167 -1.21 13.99 29.28
N GLN A 168 0.02 13.91 28.76
CA GLN A 168 1.25 13.75 29.53
C GLN A 168 2.30 14.80 29.10
N PRO A 169 2.07 16.08 29.42
CA PRO A 169 2.92 17.18 28.98
C PRO A 169 4.35 17.09 29.52
N GLU A 170 4.62 16.33 30.57
CA GLU A 170 5.94 16.07 31.13
C GLU A 170 6.94 15.50 30.11
N TYR A 171 6.46 14.71 29.13
CA TYR A 171 7.33 14.14 28.10
C TYR A 171 7.70 15.14 27.01
N VAL A 172 6.91 16.21 26.81
CA VAL A 172 7.15 17.17 25.73
C VAL A 172 8.54 17.81 25.86
N GLN A 173 8.88 18.28 27.06
CA GLN A 173 10.17 18.94 27.28
C GLN A 173 11.34 17.96 27.13
N ILE A 174 11.18 16.73 27.62
CA ILE A 174 12.20 15.67 27.54
C ILE A 174 12.51 15.32 26.08
N LEU A 175 11.46 15.15 25.26
CA LEU A 175 11.60 14.81 23.85
C LEU A 175 12.17 15.98 23.04
N ARG A 176 11.77 17.22 23.34
CA ARG A 176 12.34 18.41 22.69
C ARG A 176 13.83 18.57 22.97
N GLN A 177 14.25 18.35 24.22
CA GLN A 177 15.66 18.40 24.58
C GLN A 177 16.48 17.37 23.80
N GLU A 178 16.01 16.13 23.72
CA GLU A 178 16.68 15.09 22.92
C GLU A 178 16.79 15.50 21.44
N ILE A 179 15.71 16.01 20.84
CA ILE A 179 15.73 16.48 19.44
C ILE A 179 16.75 17.60 19.25
N GLU A 180 16.77 18.59 20.15
CA GLU A 180 17.68 19.74 20.07
C GLU A 180 19.15 19.33 20.27
N GLU A 181 19.42 18.40 21.20
CA GLU A 181 20.75 17.84 21.45
C GLU A 181 21.26 17.08 20.22
N THR A 182 20.49 16.12 19.71
CA THR A 182 20.87 15.36 18.51
C THR A 182 21.06 16.27 17.30
N LEU A 183 20.18 17.26 17.11
CA LEU A 183 20.28 18.19 15.98
C LEU A 183 21.56 19.05 16.03
N ARG A 184 22.01 19.44 17.24
CA ARG A 184 23.27 20.16 17.44
C ARG A 184 24.47 19.26 17.12
N GLU A 185 24.43 18.00 17.52
CA GLU A 185 25.51 17.04 17.28
C GLU A 185 25.74 16.76 15.79
N VAL A 186 24.66 16.74 14.99
CA VAL A 186 24.71 16.42 13.55
C VAL A 186 24.82 17.65 12.65
N GLY A 187 25.07 18.83 13.22
CA GLY A 187 25.28 20.06 12.46
C GLY A 187 24.02 20.57 11.75
N GLY A 188 22.82 20.28 12.30
CA GLY A 188 21.56 20.78 11.77
C GLY A 188 20.95 19.99 10.61
N GLN A 189 21.56 18.88 10.19
CA GLN A 189 21.06 18.04 9.10
C GLN A 189 20.66 16.63 9.59
N TRP A 190 19.40 16.27 9.38
CA TRP A 190 18.92 14.93 9.68
C TRP A 190 19.48 13.90 8.69
N THR A 191 20.19 12.91 9.21
CA THR A 191 20.60 11.68 8.53
C THR A 191 19.85 10.47 9.10
N MET A 192 19.84 9.34 8.38
CA MET A 192 19.26 8.10 8.93
C MET A 192 19.92 7.68 10.25
N ASP A 193 21.24 7.83 10.35
CA ASP A 193 21.99 7.52 11.56
C ASP A 193 21.64 8.47 12.71
N SER A 194 21.35 9.74 12.42
CA SER A 194 20.91 10.70 13.45
C SER A 194 19.53 10.38 14.01
N MET A 195 18.60 9.89 13.19
CA MET A 195 17.28 9.51 13.67
C MET A 195 17.33 8.30 14.61
N ALA A 196 18.29 7.39 14.40
CA ALA A 196 18.51 6.25 15.29
C ALA A 196 19.00 6.64 16.70
N GLN A 197 19.47 7.88 16.89
CA GLN A 197 19.95 8.38 18.18
C GLN A 197 18.82 8.89 19.09
N LEU A 198 17.61 9.09 18.54
CA LEU A 198 16.43 9.57 19.29
C LEU A 198 15.78 8.45 20.12
N GLN A 199 16.50 7.95 21.13
CA GLN A 199 16.11 6.79 21.93
C GLN A 199 14.85 7.02 22.76
N LYS A 200 14.67 8.23 23.33
CA LYS A 200 13.49 8.58 24.13
C LYS A 200 12.27 8.73 23.22
N MET A 201 12.42 9.35 22.05
CA MET A 201 11.36 9.42 21.05
C MET A 201 10.93 8.02 20.60
N ASP A 202 11.88 7.14 20.26
CA ASP A 202 11.59 5.76 19.88
C ASP A 202 10.88 5.00 21.02
N SER A 203 11.33 5.19 22.27
CA SER A 203 10.68 4.61 23.45
C SER A 203 9.24 5.13 23.63
N PHE A 204 9.02 6.43 23.44
CA PHE A 204 7.68 7.04 23.53
C PHE A 204 6.72 6.53 22.46
N VAL A 205 7.20 6.38 21.22
CA VAL A 205 6.42 5.82 20.11
C VAL A 205 6.07 4.36 20.38
N LYS A 206 7.02 3.55 20.88
CA LYS A 206 6.79 2.17 21.29
C LYS A 206 5.76 2.06 22.41
N GLU A 207 5.85 2.92 23.41
CA GLU A 207 4.90 2.92 24.53
C GLU A 207 3.51 3.38 24.08
N THR A 208 3.45 4.35 23.17
CA THR A 208 2.20 4.73 22.50
C THR A 208 1.59 3.57 21.75
N LEU A 209 2.37 2.81 20.99
CA LEU A 209 1.90 1.60 20.30
C LEU A 209 1.42 0.52 21.28
N ARG A 210 2.12 0.33 22.40
CA ARG A 210 1.73 -0.60 23.46
C ARG A 210 0.37 -0.26 24.07
N HIS A 211 0.12 1.03 24.29
CA HIS A 211 -1.14 1.52 24.86
C HIS A 211 -2.28 1.66 23.85
N SER A 212 -1.95 1.97 22.59
CA SER A 212 -2.93 2.18 21.52
C SER A 212 -3.35 0.88 20.82
N GLY A 213 -2.69 -0.24 21.14
CA GLY A 213 -3.03 -1.54 20.60
C GLY A 213 -4.47 -1.90 20.95
N HIS A 214 -5.34 -1.99 19.95
CA HIS A 214 -6.71 -2.53 20.01
C HIS A 214 -6.75 -4.04 20.41
N LEU A 215 -5.72 -4.57 21.07
CA LEU A 215 -5.56 -5.98 21.43
C LEU A 215 -5.55 -6.24 22.94
N THR A 216 -5.78 -5.22 23.79
CA THR A 216 -5.72 -5.36 25.26
C THR A 216 -6.97 -4.83 25.98
N ARG A 217 -8.16 -5.13 25.47
CA ARG A 217 -9.41 -5.09 26.25
C ARG A 217 -10.42 -6.13 25.77
N GLU A 218 -10.30 -7.35 26.29
CA GLU A 218 -11.43 -8.09 26.86
C GLU A 218 -11.10 -8.45 28.31
#